data_AF-A0A928Z4K0-F1
#
_entry.id   AF-A0A928Z4K0-F1
#
_cell.length_a   1.000
_cell.length_b   1.000
_cell.length_c   1.000
_cell.angle_alpha   90.00
_cell.angle_beta   90.00
_cell.angle_gamma   90.00
#
_symmetry.space_group_name_H-M   'P 1'
#
loop_
_entity.id
_entity.type
_entity.pdbx_description
1 polymer ?
#
loop_
_entity_poly.entity_id
_entity_poly.type
_entity_poly.pdbx_seq_one_letter_code
_entity_poly.pdbx_strand_id
1 'polypeptide(L)' 'MNSSVCLLAELPESLHGALKTYLDRHPEWDQDRAIAAALSLFLMQNNSDGNAARVYLDTLFTEAV' A
#
# COMPACT_ATOMS: atom_id res chain seq x y z
N MET A 1 -8.94 6.75 17.75
CA MET A 1 -9.56 7.26 16.51
C MET A 1 -8.50 7.18 15.42
N ASN A 2 -8.48 6.10 14.63
CA ASN A 2 -7.61 6.02 13.45
C ASN A 2 -8.31 6.78 12.32
N SER A 3 -7.97 8.05 12.18
CA SER A 3 -8.48 8.88 11.09
C SER A 3 -7.80 8.45 9.79
N SER A 4 -8.45 7.61 8.99
CA SER A 4 -8.02 7.34 7.63
C SER A 4 -8.18 8.62 6.80
N VAL A 5 -7.09 9.09 6.19
CA VAL A 5 -7.10 10.24 5.29
C VAL A 5 -7.24 9.74 3.85
N CYS A 6 -8.10 10.39 3.06
CA CYS A 6 -8.23 10.08 1.64
C CYS A 6 -6.99 10.59 0.90
N LEU A 7 -6.30 9.70 0.20
CA LEU A 7 -5.20 10.06 -0.69
C LEU A 7 -5.73 10.21 -2.10
N LEU A 8 -5.74 11.43 -2.64
CA LEU A 8 -5.99 11.67 -4.05
C LEU A 8 -4.64 11.86 -4.76
N ALA A 9 -4.30 10.93 -5.63
CA ALA A 9 -3.07 10.96 -6.41
C ALA A 9 -3.38 10.65 -7.88
N GLU A 10 -2.83 11.45 -8.79
CA GLU A 10 -2.84 11.14 -10.21
C GLU A 10 -1.75 10.10 -10.50
N LEU A 11 -2.14 8.91 -10.95
CA LEU A 11 -1.22 7.85 -11.36
C LEU A 11 -1.12 7.79 -12.89
N PRO A 12 0.08 7.55 -13.46
CA PRO A 12 0.24 7.22 -14.87
C PRO A 12 -0.60 5.99 -15.25
N GLU A 13 -1.20 6.00 -16.44
CA GLU A 13 -2.07 4.91 -16.92
C GLU A 13 -1.35 3.56 -16.95
N SER A 14 -0.07 3.54 -17.30
CA SER A 14 0.78 2.35 -17.30
C SER A 14 0.93 1.73 -15.91
N LEU A 15 1.07 2.57 -14.88
CA LEU A 15 1.18 2.12 -13.49
C LEU A 15 -0.17 1.64 -12.95
N HIS A 16 -1.25 2.34 -13.29
CA HIS A 16 -2.61 1.91 -12.97
C HIS A 16 -2.95 0.55 -13.63
N GLY A 17 -2.54 0.34 -14.89
CA GLY A 17 -2.71 -0.94 -15.58
C GLY A 17 -1.93 -2.08 -14.92
N ALA A 18 -0.70 -1.82 -14.47
CA ALA A 18 0.11 -2.78 -13.73
C ALA A 18 -0.53 -3.13 -12.37
N LEU A 19 -1.01 -2.11 -11.63
CA LEU A 19 -1.74 -2.30 -10.37
C LEU A 19 -2.99 -3.16 -10.58
N LYS A 20 -3.81 -2.83 -11.58
CA LYS A 20 -5.02 -3.59 -11.89
C LYS A 20 -4.71 -5.04 -12.24
N THR A 21 -3.65 -5.30 -13.00
CA THR A 21 -3.20 -6.66 -13.34
C THR A 21 -2.75 -7.43 -12.10
N TYR A 22 -2.13 -6.75 -11.13
CA TYR A 22 -1.75 -7.35 -9.85
C TYR A 22 -2.98 -7.71 -9.00
N LEU A 23 -3.93 -6.78 -8.86
CA LEU A 23 -5.17 -7.02 -8.09
C LEU A 23 -6.04 -8.13 -8.70
N ASP A 24 -6.10 -8.24 -10.03
CA ASP A 24 -6.81 -9.32 -10.72
C ASP A 24 -6.27 -10.71 -10.35
N ARG A 25 -4.97 -10.82 -10.07
CA ARG A 25 -4.29 -12.06 -9.68
C ARG A 25 -4.32 -12.33 -8.18
N HIS A 26 -4.63 -11.31 -7.39
CA HIS A 26 -4.56 -11.34 -5.93
C HIS A 26 -5.88 -10.81 -5.34
N PRO A 27 -6.94 -11.63 -5.28
CA PRO A 27 -8.27 -11.22 -4.84
C PRO A 27 -8.34 -10.81 -3.36
N GLU A 28 -7.30 -11.12 -2.58
CA GLU A 28 -7.14 -10.69 -1.19
C GLU A 28 -6.61 -9.24 -1.07
N TRP A 29 -6.15 -8.63 -2.17
CA TRP A 29 -5.62 -7.27 -2.20
C TRP A 29 -6.62 -6.29 -2.83
N ASP A 30 -6.72 -5.12 -2.20
CA ASP A 30 -7.41 -3.95 -2.73
C ASP A 30 -6.41 -2.85 -3.08
N GLN A 31 -6.84 -1.90 -3.91
CA GLN A 31 -6.04 -0.75 -4.33
C GLN A 31 -5.46 0.01 -3.13
N ASP A 32 -6.25 0.26 -2.09
CA ASP A 32 -5.79 0.96 -0.88
C ASP A 32 -4.72 0.17 -0.12
N ARG A 33 -4.88 -1.16 0.00
CA ARG A 33 -3.88 -2.04 0.64
C ARG A 33 -2.58 -2.06 -0.15
N ALA A 34 -2.66 -2.16 -1.47
CA ALA A 34 -1.50 -2.16 -2.36
C ALA A 34 -0.74 -0.84 -2.31
N ILE A 35 -1.46 0.30 -2.31
CA ILE A 35 -0.85 1.63 -2.20
C ILE A 35 -0.24 1.84 -0.81
N ALA A 36 -0.92 1.43 0.26
CA ALA A 36 -0.38 1.50 1.62
C ALA A 36 0.89 0.66 1.79
N ALA A 37 0.93 -0.56 1.21
CA ALA A 37 2.13 -1.39 1.18
C ALA A 37 3.27 -0.73 0.40
N ALA A 38 2.99 -0.24 -0.80
CA ALA A 38 3.98 0.43 -1.64
C ALA A 38 4.56 1.68 -0.96
N LEU A 39 3.70 2.50 -0.34
CA LEU A 39 4.11 3.70 0.39
C LEU A 39 4.94 3.34 1.62
N SER A 40 4.54 2.31 2.38
CA SER A 40 5.29 1.84 3.54
C SER A 40 6.67 1.33 3.15
N LEU A 41 6.76 0.50 2.10
CA LEU A 41 8.03 0.01 1.56
C LEU A 41 8.91 1.17 1.07
N PHE A 42 8.32 2.14 0.38
CA PHE A 42 9.04 3.31 -0.12
C PHE A 42 9.62 4.14 1.04
N LEU A 43 8.84 4.41 2.08
CA LEU A 43 9.30 5.15 3.27
C LEU A 43 10.39 4.40 4.02
N MET A 44 10.27 3.07 4.15
CA MET A 44 11.28 2.21 4.77
C MET A 44 12.59 2.19 3.99
N GLN A 45 12.52 2.14 2.66
CA GLN A 45 13.71 2.18 1.78
C GLN A 45 14.39 3.55 1.75
N ASN A 46 13.63 4.64 1.91
CA ASN A 46 14.13 6.02 1.90
C ASN A 46 14.42 6.59 3.30
N ASN A 47 14.54 5.72 4.31
CA ASN A 47 15.00 6.04 5.67
C ASN A 47 14.22 7.17 6.37
N SER A 48 12.93 7.31 6.03
CA SER A 48 11.99 8.24 6.69
C SER A 48 11.23 7.46 7.77
N ASP A 49 11.17 8.01 9.00
CA ASP A 49 10.53 7.47 10.21
C ASP A 49 9.97 6.04 10.08
N GLY A 50 10.88 5.05 10.09
CA GLY A 50 10.59 3.64 9.77
C GLY A 50 9.57 2.96 10.70
N ASN A 51 9.11 3.61 11.76
CA ASN A 51 8.14 3.06 12.70
C ASN A 51 6.73 2.98 12.09
N ALA A 52 6.29 4.01 11.36
CA ALA A 52 4.96 4.01 10.75
C ALA A 52 4.86 3.01 9.58
N ALA A 53 5.89 2.97 8.72
CA ALA A 53 5.99 2.02 7.62
C ALA A 53 6.01 0.56 8.08
N ARG A 54 6.72 0.28 9.19
CA ARG A 54 6.86 -1.08 9.71
C ARG A 54 5.58 -1.60 10.37
N VAL A 55 4.82 -0.73 11.06
CA VAL A 55 3.50 -1.07 11.62
C VAL A 55 2.48 -1.35 10.51
N TYR A 56 2.46 -0.55 9.44
CA TYR A 56 1.54 -0.79 8.32
C TYR A 56 1.87 -2.07 7.54
N LEU A 57 3.15 -2.37 7.32
CA LEU A 57 3.56 -3.65 6.72
C LEU A 57 3.15 -4.82 7.60
N ASP A 58 3.44 -4.76 8.90
CA ASP A 58 3.08 -5.82 9.84
C ASP A 58 1.57 -6.08 9.87
N THR A 59 0.75 -5.02 9.84
CA THR A 59 -0.71 -5.14 9.80
C THR A 59 -1.19 -5.75 8.46
N LEU A 60 -0.62 -5.31 7.34
CA LEU A 60 -1.03 -5.78 6.00
C LEU A 60 -0.70 -7.26 5.77
N PHE A 61 0.39 -7.76 6.33
CA PHE A 61 0.78 -9.18 6.24
C PHE A 61 0.23 -10.05 7.39
N THR A 62 -0.23 -9.45 8.50
CA THR A 62 -0.87 -10.20 9.61
C THR A 62 -2.35 -10.46 9.38
N GLU A 63 -3.08 -9.60 8.64
CA GLU A 63 -4.50 -9.83 8.30
C GLU A 63 -4.72 -10.84 7.15
N ALA A 64 -3.69 -11.59 6.75
CA ALA A 64 -3.79 -12.68 5.77
C ALA A 64 -3.88 -14.07 6.43
N VAL A 65 -4.50 -14.15 7.63
CA VAL A 65 -4.77 -15.40 8.36
C VAL A 65 -6.24 -15.77 8.35
#